data_AF-A0A0C3ARF7-F1
#
_entry.id   AF-A0A0C3ARF7-F1
#
_cell.length_a   1.000
_cell.length_b   1.000
_cell.length_c   1.000
_cell.angle_alpha   90.00
_cell.angle_beta   90.00
_cell.angle_gamma   90.00
#
_symmetry.space_group_name_H-M   'P 1'
#
loop_
_entity.id
_entity.type
_entity.pdbx_description
1 polymer ?
#
loop_
_entity_poly.entity_id
_entity_poly.type
_entity_poly.pdbx_seq_one_letter_code
_entity_poly.pdbx_strand_id
1 'polypeptide(L)'
;MCIIPPTPIDATSFSVGEKDHTDVGTSSSGQSEPSTPTTGRRTAAINSILNEGYNDLKDISTQLVDKTALSPQQIMDGWHKSKGCVINGINHWNLYTKYIAKHEDQERWRLVSATIRGQLYAKFKEENKEAWQEILELHDLLENSEASPQHIAHRMQSFGKIKRQLINLVKGAAAKYGFKAALVMCGKVVNEDVSLGFAHTTAGVKKFFETCCWSDEHAMIGHLKAHI
;
A
#
# COMPACT_ATOMS: atom_id res chain seq x y z
N MET A 1 -1.39 40.63 -3.95
CA MET A 1 -2.67 41.22 -3.48
C MET A 1 -3.55 40.10 -2.96
N CYS A 2 -4.02 40.29 -1.72
CA CYS A 2 -5.04 39.55 -0.97
C CYS A 2 -4.89 38.03 -0.79
N ILE A 3 -4.08 37.70 0.23
CA ILE A 3 -4.23 36.52 1.08
C ILE A 3 -5.41 36.78 2.02
N ILE A 4 -6.36 35.86 2.11
CA ILE A 4 -7.39 35.86 3.16
C ILE A 4 -7.02 34.76 4.19
N PRO A 5 -6.84 35.11 5.48
CA PRO A 5 -6.51 34.15 6.54
C PRO A 5 -7.75 33.43 7.08
N PRO A 6 -7.62 32.26 7.73
CA PRO A 6 -8.71 31.60 8.43
C PRO A 6 -8.74 32.03 9.91
N THR A 7 -9.94 32.31 10.43
CA THR A 7 -10.21 32.44 11.87
C THR A 7 -11.71 32.25 12.12
N PRO A 8 -12.16 31.93 13.34
CA PRO A 8 -11.73 30.89 14.29
C PRO A 8 -12.89 29.95 14.68
N ILE A 9 -12.57 28.91 15.45
CA ILE A 9 -13.50 28.02 16.14
C ILE A 9 -14.10 28.76 17.34
N ASP A 10 -15.43 28.89 17.39
CA ASP A 10 -16.15 29.26 18.62
C ASP A 10 -16.68 28.01 19.31
N ALA A 11 -16.05 27.69 20.44
CA ALA A 11 -16.62 26.86 21.48
C ALA A 11 -17.35 27.79 22.46
N THR A 12 -18.67 27.67 22.60
CA THR A 12 -19.33 28.07 23.86
C THR A 12 -20.60 27.24 24.10
N SER A 13 -20.59 26.67 25.30
CA SER A 13 -21.63 26.03 26.11
C SER A 13 -23.04 26.63 26.09
N PHE A 14 -24.03 25.84 26.57
CA PHE A 14 -25.29 26.14 27.31
C PHE A 14 -26.33 25.07 26.88
N SER A 15 -27.19 24.43 27.69
CA SER A 15 -27.35 24.27 29.13
C SER A 15 -28.31 23.08 29.37
N VAL A 16 -28.24 22.53 30.58
CA VAL A 16 -29.13 21.53 31.18
C VAL A 16 -30.59 22.00 31.25
N GLY A 17 -31.54 21.09 31.00
CA GLY A 17 -32.98 21.29 31.20
C GLY A 17 -33.74 19.96 31.23
N GLU A 18 -33.94 19.44 32.43
CA GLU A 18 -34.73 18.25 32.79
C GLU A 18 -36.22 18.62 32.98
N LYS A 19 -37.15 17.80 32.43
CA LYS A 19 -38.42 17.36 33.10
C LYS A 19 -39.30 16.45 32.21
N ASP A 20 -39.40 15.21 32.68
CA ASP A 20 -40.59 14.42 33.06
C ASP A 20 -41.75 14.06 32.09
N HIS A 21 -42.28 12.86 32.38
CA HIS A 21 -43.17 11.93 31.67
C HIS A 21 -44.54 12.40 31.13
N THR A 22 -45.00 11.82 30.00
CA THR A 22 -46.22 10.95 29.90
C THR A 22 -46.33 10.19 28.56
N ASP A 23 -47.12 9.12 28.57
CA ASP A 23 -47.18 7.92 27.72
C ASP A 23 -48.08 8.02 26.45
N VAL A 24 -47.97 6.99 25.59
CA VAL A 24 -48.90 6.48 24.54
C VAL A 24 -48.58 6.77 23.05
N GLY A 25 -48.03 5.74 22.38
CA GLY A 25 -48.66 5.08 21.21
C GLY A 25 -48.33 5.52 19.76
N THR A 26 -47.77 4.58 18.99
CA THR A 26 -47.98 4.31 17.54
C THR A 26 -46.89 4.76 16.53
N SER A 27 -46.22 3.75 15.97
CA SER A 27 -45.66 3.58 14.60
C SER A 27 -45.02 4.76 13.86
N SER A 28 -43.73 4.65 13.49
CA SER A 28 -43.24 4.78 12.10
C SER A 28 -41.70 4.80 12.01
N SER A 29 -41.19 4.03 11.03
CA SER A 29 -39.98 4.27 10.22
C SER A 29 -38.62 4.55 10.92
N GLY A 30 -37.86 3.48 11.18
CA GLY A 30 -36.42 3.59 11.43
C GLY A 30 -35.63 3.71 10.11
N GLN A 31 -35.32 4.93 9.70
CA GLN A 31 -34.25 5.21 8.75
C GLN A 31 -32.91 4.85 9.41
N SER A 32 -32.14 3.95 8.79
CA SER A 32 -30.77 3.66 9.22
C SER A 32 -29.82 4.76 8.76
N GLU A 33 -29.44 5.63 9.70
CA GLU A 33 -28.30 6.54 9.55
C GLU A 33 -26.97 5.77 9.39
N PRO A 34 -26.00 6.30 8.62
CA PRO A 34 -24.74 5.61 8.36
C PRO A 34 -23.86 5.64 9.61
N SER A 35 -23.65 4.47 10.19
CA SER A 35 -22.81 4.29 11.38
C SER A 35 -21.33 4.53 11.08
N THR A 36 -20.67 5.17 12.04
CA THR A 36 -19.23 5.44 12.14
C THR A 36 -18.36 4.21 11.87
N PRO A 37 -17.10 4.40 11.42
CA PRO A 37 -16.22 3.31 10.99
C PRO A 37 -15.87 2.39 12.17
N THR A 38 -16.60 1.28 12.28
CA THR A 38 -16.38 0.27 13.31
C THR A 38 -15.25 -0.67 12.86
N THR A 39 -14.11 -0.57 13.53
CA THR A 39 -13.03 -1.55 13.39
C THR A 39 -13.40 -2.81 14.17
N GLY A 40 -13.85 -3.85 13.47
CA GLY A 40 -14.28 -5.13 14.05
C GLY A 40 -14.55 -6.21 12.99
N ARG A 41 -14.80 -7.46 13.44
CA ARG A 41 -15.10 -8.61 12.57
C ARG A 41 -16.34 -8.34 11.72
N ARG A 42 -16.22 -8.44 10.38
CA ARG A 42 -17.34 -8.25 9.45
C ARG A 42 -18.48 -9.20 9.79
N THR A 43 -19.68 -8.66 10.00
CA THR A 43 -20.90 -9.45 10.22
C THR A 43 -21.42 -9.99 8.88
N ALA A 44 -22.26 -11.03 8.94
CA ALA A 44 -22.87 -11.63 7.74
C ALA A 44 -23.70 -10.62 6.94
N ALA A 45 -24.40 -9.70 7.63
CA ALA A 45 -25.15 -8.62 7.01
C ALA A 45 -24.25 -7.66 6.20
N ILE A 46 -23.09 -7.26 6.76
CA ILE A 46 -22.12 -6.41 6.04
C ILE A 46 -21.57 -7.12 4.80
N ASN A 47 -21.27 -8.42 4.91
CA ASN A 47 -20.81 -9.18 3.75
C ASN A 47 -21.87 -9.30 2.65
N SER A 48 -23.15 -9.40 3.03
CA SER A 48 -24.26 -9.42 2.06
C SER A 48 -24.33 -8.10 1.29
N ILE A 49 -24.30 -6.97 2.00
CA ILE A 49 -24.33 -5.62 1.39
C ILE A 49 -23.10 -5.41 0.48
N LEU A 50 -21.92 -5.86 0.92
CA LEU A 50 -20.70 -5.76 0.11
C LEU A 50 -20.79 -6.63 -1.16
N ASN A 51 -21.33 -7.84 -1.05
CA ASN A 51 -21.47 -8.73 -2.21
C ASN A 51 -22.45 -8.16 -3.23
N GLU A 52 -23.56 -7.57 -2.79
CA GLU A 52 -24.50 -6.86 -3.66
C GLU A 52 -23.80 -5.70 -4.38
N GLY A 53 -23.11 -4.83 -3.65
CA GLY A 53 -22.33 -3.75 -4.25
C GLY A 53 -21.20 -4.22 -5.18
N TYR A 54 -20.58 -5.37 -4.92
CA TYR A 54 -19.60 -5.97 -5.82
C TYR A 54 -20.21 -6.49 -7.12
N ASN A 55 -21.43 -7.03 -7.06
CA ASN A 55 -22.16 -7.44 -8.26
C ASN A 55 -22.53 -6.23 -9.11
N ASP A 56 -23.02 -5.15 -8.50
CA ASP A 56 -23.33 -3.91 -9.21
C ASP A 56 -22.10 -3.33 -9.93
N LEU A 57 -20.95 -3.29 -9.23
CA LEU A 57 -19.69 -2.85 -9.82
C LEU A 57 -19.24 -3.74 -10.98
N LYS A 58 -19.43 -5.06 -10.87
CA LYS A 58 -19.11 -6.01 -11.92
C LYS A 58 -20.00 -5.81 -13.15
N ASP A 59 -21.29 -5.56 -12.95
CA ASP A 59 -22.24 -5.31 -14.03
C ASP A 59 -21.93 -3.99 -14.76
N ILE A 60 -21.63 -2.92 -14.02
CA ILE A 60 -21.18 -1.65 -14.59
C ILE A 60 -19.86 -1.83 -15.36
N SER A 61 -18.90 -2.56 -14.79
CA SER A 61 -17.64 -2.85 -15.47
C SER A 61 -17.86 -3.63 -16.76
N THR A 62 -18.77 -4.59 -16.78
CA THR A 62 -19.08 -5.40 -17.97
C THR A 62 -19.70 -4.54 -19.07
N GLN A 63 -20.68 -3.69 -18.71
CA GLN A 63 -21.27 -2.74 -19.66
C GLN A 63 -20.25 -1.77 -20.25
N LEU A 64 -19.26 -1.33 -19.46
CA LEU A 64 -18.19 -0.47 -19.94
C LEU A 64 -17.25 -1.20 -20.91
N VAL A 65 -16.92 -2.47 -20.64
CA VAL A 65 -16.16 -3.31 -21.56
C VAL A 65 -16.89 -3.43 -22.90
N ASP A 66 -18.18 -3.75 -22.87
CA ASP A 66 -18.99 -3.94 -24.08
C ASP A 66 -19.10 -2.66 -24.92
N LYS A 67 -19.19 -1.49 -24.27
CA LYS A 67 -19.34 -0.19 -24.94
C LYS A 67 -18.03 0.43 -25.43
N THR A 68 -16.90 0.08 -24.82
CA THR A 68 -15.61 0.74 -25.09
C THR A 68 -14.57 -0.18 -25.71
N ALA A 69 -14.81 -1.50 -25.74
CA ALA A 69 -13.85 -2.53 -26.11
C ALA A 69 -12.52 -2.47 -25.29
N LEU A 70 -12.52 -1.77 -24.16
CA LEU A 70 -11.38 -1.70 -23.25
C LEU A 70 -11.41 -2.87 -22.27
N SER A 71 -10.24 -3.30 -21.83
CA SER A 71 -10.16 -4.31 -20.76
C SER A 71 -10.66 -3.72 -19.43
N PRO A 72 -11.22 -4.55 -18.52
CA PRO A 72 -11.62 -4.11 -17.18
C PRO A 72 -10.51 -3.38 -16.44
N GLN A 73 -9.26 -3.78 -16.64
CA GLN A 73 -8.10 -3.17 -16.01
C GLN A 73 -7.84 -1.74 -16.51
N GLN A 74 -7.96 -1.49 -17.82
CA GLN A 74 -7.84 -0.15 -18.38
C GLN A 74 -8.98 0.78 -17.92
N ILE A 75 -10.19 0.24 -17.75
CA ILE A 75 -11.34 0.97 -17.22
C ILE A 75 -11.11 1.36 -15.75
N MET A 76 -10.63 0.43 -14.92
CA MET A 76 -10.26 0.74 -13.52
C MET A 76 -9.13 1.77 -13.46
N ASP A 77 -8.07 1.61 -14.26
CA ASP A 77 -6.94 2.55 -14.28
C ASP A 77 -7.39 3.96 -14.73
N GLY A 78 -8.29 4.04 -15.71
CA GLY A 78 -8.90 5.29 -16.16
C GLY A 78 -9.77 5.94 -15.08
N TRP A 79 -10.59 5.15 -14.38
CA TRP A 79 -11.41 5.62 -13.27
C TRP A 79 -10.56 6.17 -12.12
N HIS A 80 -9.52 5.44 -11.72
CA HIS A 80 -8.52 5.86 -10.75
C HIS A 80 -7.85 7.18 -11.12
N LYS A 81 -7.42 7.33 -12.39
CA LYS A 81 -6.87 8.59 -12.92
C LYS A 81 -7.87 9.73 -12.87
N SER A 82 -9.14 9.50 -13.25
CA SER A 82 -10.20 10.51 -13.27
C SER A 82 -10.59 11.05 -11.88
N LYS A 83 -10.38 10.25 -10.83
CA LYS A 83 -10.67 10.62 -9.44
C LYS A 83 -9.44 11.12 -8.68
N GLY A 84 -8.30 11.27 -9.35
CA GLY A 84 -7.02 11.58 -8.69
C GLY A 84 -6.54 10.48 -7.73
N CYS A 85 -7.25 9.36 -7.68
CA CYS A 85 -6.87 8.15 -6.94
C CYS A 85 -5.86 7.36 -7.78
N VAL A 86 -4.73 7.97 -8.13
CA VAL A 86 -3.60 7.22 -8.69
C VAL A 86 -3.25 6.17 -7.64
N ILE A 87 -3.37 4.89 -7.99
CA ILE A 87 -2.91 3.77 -7.15
C ILE A 87 -1.39 3.93 -7.05
N ASN A 88 -0.94 4.65 -6.02
CA ASN A 88 0.45 4.95 -5.67
C ASN A 88 1.45 4.83 -6.83
N GLY A 89 1.36 5.76 -7.78
CA GLY A 89 2.55 6.17 -8.49
C GLY A 89 3.45 6.83 -7.44
N ILE A 90 4.65 6.29 -7.25
CA ILE A 90 5.69 6.91 -6.42
C ILE A 90 5.69 8.41 -6.70
N ASN A 91 5.42 9.23 -5.68
CA ASN A 91 5.45 10.67 -5.86
C ASN A 91 6.93 11.09 -5.84
N HIS A 92 7.57 11.09 -7.01
CA HIS A 92 9.01 11.41 -7.11
C HIS A 92 9.35 12.82 -6.65
N TRP A 93 8.38 13.74 -6.59
CA TRP A 93 8.59 15.05 -5.94
C TRP A 93 8.77 14.90 -4.42
N ASN A 94 8.00 14.02 -3.78
CA ASN A 94 8.19 13.71 -2.36
C ASN A 94 9.53 12.99 -2.12
N LEU A 95 9.92 12.06 -3.00
CA LEU A 95 11.25 11.42 -2.92
C LEU A 95 12.38 12.42 -3.09
N TYR A 96 12.26 13.32 -4.07
CA TYR A 96 13.21 14.40 -4.28
C TYR A 96 13.29 15.34 -3.07
N THR A 97 12.17 15.64 -2.42
CA THR A 97 12.14 16.46 -1.20
C THR A 97 12.87 15.78 -0.03
N LYS A 98 12.82 14.45 0.09
CA LYS A 98 13.63 13.70 1.05
C LYS A 98 15.11 13.68 0.66
N TYR A 99 15.40 13.48 -0.63
CA TYR A 99 16.75 13.45 -1.18
C TYR A 99 17.50 14.76 -0.91
N ILE A 100 16.91 15.91 -1.24
CA ILE A 100 17.54 17.23 -1.06
C ILE A 100 17.82 17.55 0.40
N ALA A 101 16.98 17.11 1.34
CA ALA A 101 17.20 17.34 2.78
C ALA A 101 18.50 16.70 3.30
N LYS A 102 19.01 15.68 2.59
CA LYS A 102 20.29 15.00 2.91
C LYS A 102 21.43 15.37 1.97
N HIS A 103 21.11 15.93 0.81
CA HIS A 103 22.07 16.35 -0.22
C HIS A 103 22.17 17.87 -0.31
N GLU A 104 21.82 18.60 0.76
CA GLU A 104 21.75 20.06 0.75
C GLU A 104 23.06 20.68 0.25
N ASP A 105 24.22 20.17 0.65
CA ASP A 105 25.50 20.72 0.23
C ASP A 105 25.78 20.49 -1.26
N GLN A 106 25.52 19.28 -1.77
CA GLN A 106 25.68 18.95 -3.19
C GLN A 106 24.70 19.74 -4.07
N GLU A 107 23.47 19.97 -3.59
CA GLU A 107 22.46 20.77 -4.27
C GLU A 107 22.70 22.28 -4.12
N ARG A 108 23.37 22.74 -3.05
CA ARG A 108 23.84 24.13 -2.89
C ARG A 108 24.91 24.46 -3.93
N TRP A 109 25.82 23.54 -4.24
CA TRP A 109 26.79 23.72 -5.35
C TRP A 109 26.11 23.86 -6.71
N ARG A 110 24.87 23.36 -6.87
CA ARG A 110 24.09 23.48 -8.12
C ARG A 110 23.46 24.86 -8.33
N LEU A 111 23.58 25.81 -7.38
CA LEU A 111 23.02 27.17 -7.52
C LEU A 111 23.83 28.33 -6.91
N VAL A 112 23.87 29.42 -7.67
CA VAL A 112 24.43 30.76 -7.35
C VAL A 112 23.39 31.70 -6.69
N SER A 113 22.11 31.33 -6.60
CA SER A 113 21.09 32.17 -5.95
C SER A 113 19.91 31.37 -5.43
N ALA A 114 19.39 31.81 -4.29
CA ALA A 114 18.29 31.19 -3.56
C ALA A 114 16.97 31.34 -4.34
N THR A 115 16.54 30.31 -5.08
CA THR A 115 15.14 30.24 -5.55
C THR A 115 14.62 28.79 -5.69
N ILE A 116 13.42 28.59 -5.14
CA ILE A 116 12.37 27.57 -5.36
C ILE A 116 12.85 26.16 -5.75
N ARG A 117 12.69 25.20 -4.82
CA ARG A 117 12.94 23.74 -4.94
C ARG A 117 12.53 23.10 -6.28
N GLY A 118 11.55 23.66 -7.00
CA GLY A 118 11.14 23.21 -8.32
C GLY A 118 12.21 23.38 -9.41
N GLN A 119 13.05 24.42 -9.34
CA GLN A 119 14.13 24.64 -10.32
C GLN A 119 15.30 23.67 -10.11
N LEU A 120 15.62 23.37 -8.86
CA LEU A 120 16.60 22.33 -8.51
C LEU A 120 16.14 20.95 -8.99
N TYR A 121 14.86 20.64 -8.84
CA TYR A 121 14.30 19.40 -9.36
C TYR A 121 14.37 19.31 -10.88
N ALA A 122 14.16 20.41 -11.60
CA ALA A 122 14.31 20.44 -13.06
C ALA A 122 15.75 20.18 -13.49
N LYS A 123 16.74 20.83 -12.85
CA LYS A 123 18.17 20.56 -13.10
C LYS A 123 18.57 19.14 -12.73
N PHE A 124 18.10 18.62 -11.60
CA PHE A 124 18.34 17.24 -11.18
C PHE A 124 17.89 16.25 -12.27
N LYS A 125 16.73 16.48 -12.89
CA LYS A 125 16.25 15.66 -14.01
C LYS A 125 17.13 15.81 -15.26
N GLU A 126 17.55 17.03 -15.57
CA GLU A 126 18.39 17.31 -16.74
C GLU A 126 19.75 16.61 -16.64
N GLU A 127 20.39 16.66 -15.47
CA GLU A 127 21.69 16.05 -15.24
C GLU A 127 21.64 14.52 -15.21
N ASN A 128 20.58 13.95 -14.62
CA ASN A 128 20.45 12.51 -14.43
C ASN A 128 19.69 11.80 -15.57
N LYS A 129 19.18 12.56 -16.55
CA LYS A 129 18.47 12.05 -17.74
C LYS A 129 17.48 10.96 -17.35
N GLU A 130 17.36 9.88 -18.11
CA GLU A 130 16.37 8.82 -17.90
C GLU A 130 16.47 8.12 -16.53
N ALA A 131 17.63 8.18 -15.85
CA ALA A 131 17.86 7.51 -14.56
C ALA A 131 17.37 8.31 -13.34
N TRP A 132 16.86 9.54 -13.53
CA TRP A 132 16.50 10.42 -12.41
C TRP A 132 15.45 9.79 -11.46
N GLN A 133 14.53 8.96 -12.00
CA GLN A 133 13.51 8.26 -11.21
C GLN A 133 14.12 7.12 -10.40
N GLU A 134 14.93 6.29 -11.06
CA GLU A 134 15.61 5.15 -10.45
C GLU A 134 16.54 5.59 -9.32
N ILE A 135 17.25 6.72 -9.49
CA ILE A 135 18.12 7.28 -8.46
C ILE A 135 17.33 7.67 -7.21
N LEU A 136 16.17 8.32 -7.38
CA LEU A 136 15.33 8.72 -6.25
C LEU A 136 14.68 7.52 -5.56
N GLU A 137 14.24 6.54 -6.34
CA GLU A 137 13.67 5.30 -5.83
C GLU A 137 14.71 4.46 -5.09
N LEU A 138 15.92 4.33 -5.64
CA LEU A 138 17.04 3.64 -5.02
C LEU A 138 17.48 4.33 -3.74
N HIS A 139 17.56 5.66 -3.75
CA HIS A 139 17.88 6.44 -2.55
C HIS A 139 16.83 6.25 -1.45
N ASP A 140 15.53 6.35 -1.76
CA ASP A 140 14.46 6.10 -0.77
C ASP A 140 14.46 4.64 -0.29
N LEU A 141 14.76 3.68 -1.16
CA LEU A 141 14.92 2.26 -0.79
C LEU A 141 16.09 2.06 0.19
N LEU A 142 17.25 2.66 -0.07
CA LEU A 142 18.43 2.59 0.79
C LEU A 142 18.18 3.27 2.14
N GLU A 143 17.52 4.43 2.14
CA GLU A 143 17.21 5.19 3.35
C GLU A 143 16.18 4.49 4.24
N ASN A 144 15.16 3.88 3.64
CA ASN A 144 14.20 3.05 4.37
C ASN A 144 14.79 1.69 4.79
N SER A 145 16.02 1.35 4.37
CA SER A 145 16.68 0.09 4.73
C SER A 145 17.38 0.14 6.09
N GLU A 146 17.65 1.33 6.64
CA GLU A 146 18.16 1.48 8.00
C GLU A 146 17.06 1.13 9.02
N ALA A 147 17.15 -0.09 9.54
CA ALA A 147 16.16 -0.65 10.44
C ALA A 147 16.17 0.10 11.78
N SER A 148 15.10 0.85 12.05
CA SER A 148 14.74 1.17 13.43
C SER A 148 14.43 -0.13 14.19
N PRO A 149 14.70 -0.22 15.51
CA PRO A 149 14.35 -1.39 16.30
C PRO A 149 12.83 -1.62 16.26
N GLN A 150 12.37 -2.51 15.39
CA GLN A 150 10.97 -2.87 15.31
C GLN A 150 10.64 -3.94 16.33
N HIS A 151 9.57 -3.72 17.08
CA HIS A 151 9.02 -4.73 17.99
C HIS A 151 8.68 -6.03 17.24
N ILE A 152 8.95 -7.18 17.85
CA ILE A 152 8.81 -8.53 17.25
C ILE A 152 7.45 -8.72 16.56
N ALA A 153 6.36 -8.28 17.20
CA ALA A 153 5.01 -8.38 16.64
C ALA A 153 4.85 -7.63 15.30
N HIS A 154 5.45 -6.45 15.17
CA HIS A 154 5.42 -5.65 13.96
C HIS A 154 6.17 -6.35 12.82
N ARG A 155 7.31 -6.99 13.14
CA ARG A 155 8.10 -7.77 12.19
C ARG A 155 7.33 -8.98 11.68
N MET A 156 6.66 -9.73 12.57
CA MET A 156 5.82 -10.86 12.18
C MET A 156 4.67 -10.44 11.24
N GLN A 157 3.99 -9.34 11.57
CA GLN A 157 2.91 -8.81 10.75
C GLN A 157 3.42 -8.36 9.37
N SER A 158 4.54 -7.64 9.35
CA SER A 158 5.17 -7.14 8.12
C SER A 158 5.65 -8.29 7.24
N PHE A 159 6.32 -9.30 7.84
CA PHE A 159 6.72 -10.52 7.16
C PHE A 159 5.53 -11.24 6.52
N GLY A 160 4.43 -11.40 7.27
CA GLY A 160 3.20 -12.01 6.75
C GLY A 160 2.59 -11.22 5.58
N LYS A 161 2.65 -9.88 5.62
CA LYS A 161 2.20 -9.01 4.53
C LYS A 161 3.06 -9.19 3.27
N ILE A 162 4.38 -9.12 3.41
CA ILE A 162 5.34 -9.28 2.31
C ILE A 162 5.23 -10.68 1.70
N LYS A 163 5.18 -11.73 2.55
CA LYS A 163 4.96 -13.12 2.11
C LYS A 163 3.74 -13.24 1.20
N ARG A 164 2.59 -12.69 1.60
CA ARG A 164 1.36 -12.73 0.78
C ARG A 164 1.53 -11.98 -0.53
N GLN A 165 2.14 -10.79 -0.50
CA GLN A 165 2.37 -9.99 -1.70
C GLN A 165 3.27 -10.73 -2.70
N LEU A 166 4.38 -11.31 -2.24
CA LEU A 166 5.32 -12.03 -3.09
C LEU A 166 4.68 -13.29 -3.71
N ILE A 167 3.95 -14.07 -2.92
CA ILE A 167 3.23 -15.24 -3.41
C ILE A 167 2.19 -14.83 -4.47
N ASN A 168 1.42 -13.77 -4.22
CA ASN A 168 0.41 -13.31 -5.18
C ASN A 168 1.03 -12.78 -6.47
N LEU A 169 2.13 -12.02 -6.37
CA LEU A 169 2.88 -11.51 -7.51
C LEU A 169 3.36 -12.66 -8.40
N VAL A 170 4.00 -13.64 -7.78
CA VAL A 170 4.62 -14.76 -8.48
C VAL A 170 3.57 -15.71 -9.06
N LYS A 171 2.45 -15.93 -8.36
CA LYS A 171 1.29 -16.64 -8.92
C LYS A 171 0.68 -15.91 -10.10
N GLY A 172 0.52 -14.59 -10.01
CA GLY A 172 0.01 -13.75 -11.11
C GLY A 172 0.94 -13.80 -12.32
N ALA A 173 2.25 -13.70 -12.10
CA ALA A 173 3.25 -13.79 -13.16
C ALA A 173 3.28 -15.18 -13.81
N ALA A 174 3.14 -16.25 -13.01
CA ALA A 174 3.02 -17.61 -13.53
C ALA A 174 1.77 -17.80 -14.39
N ALA A 175 0.62 -17.25 -13.96
CA ALA A 175 -0.63 -17.37 -14.69
C ALA A 175 -0.65 -16.52 -15.98
N LYS A 176 -0.11 -15.30 -15.93
CA LYS A 176 -0.17 -14.34 -17.04
C LYS A 176 0.93 -14.55 -18.08
N TYR A 177 2.14 -14.88 -17.63
CA TYR A 177 3.34 -14.93 -18.48
C TYR A 177 4.00 -16.31 -18.53
N GLY A 178 3.46 -17.31 -17.81
CA GLY A 178 4.04 -18.66 -17.78
C GLY A 178 5.34 -18.77 -16.97
N PHE A 179 5.67 -17.76 -16.16
CA PHE A 179 6.90 -17.77 -15.35
C PHE A 179 6.88 -18.86 -14.27
N LYS A 180 8.06 -19.38 -13.97
CA LYS A 180 8.29 -20.36 -12.92
C LYS A 180 9.23 -19.77 -11.88
N ALA A 181 8.89 -19.93 -10.62
CA ALA A 181 9.68 -19.44 -9.51
C ALA A 181 9.71 -20.44 -8.34
N ALA A 182 10.85 -20.44 -7.66
CA ALA A 182 11.10 -21.04 -6.36
C ALA A 182 11.71 -19.94 -5.47
N LEU A 183 11.15 -19.77 -4.27
CA LEU A 183 11.45 -18.65 -3.38
C LEU A 183 11.67 -19.18 -1.97
N VAL A 184 12.66 -18.62 -1.28
CA VAL A 184 12.91 -18.86 0.14
C VAL A 184 13.15 -17.52 0.79
N MET A 185 12.52 -17.27 1.94
CA MET A 185 12.67 -16.04 2.70
C MET A 185 12.66 -16.36 4.19
N CYS A 186 13.59 -15.79 4.94
CA CYS A 186 13.60 -15.86 6.40
C CYS A 186 13.96 -14.51 7.02
N GLY A 187 13.64 -14.36 8.30
CA GLY A 187 14.04 -13.19 9.08
C GLY A 187 15.55 -13.16 9.35
N LYS A 188 16.08 -11.96 9.61
CA LYS A 188 17.51 -11.70 9.82
C LYS A 188 17.97 -12.04 11.25
N VAL A 189 17.09 -11.99 12.24
CA VAL A 189 17.51 -12.06 13.65
C VAL A 189 17.25 -13.46 14.19
N VAL A 190 18.29 -14.28 14.28
CA VAL A 190 18.22 -15.72 14.59
C VAL A 190 17.34 -16.04 15.80
N ASN A 191 17.47 -15.28 16.89
CA ASN A 191 16.77 -15.55 18.15
C ASN A 191 15.32 -15.03 18.20
N GLU A 192 15.00 -13.98 17.43
CA GLU A 192 13.66 -13.35 17.46
C GLU A 192 12.76 -13.84 16.32
N ASP A 193 13.37 -14.26 15.21
CA ASP A 193 12.71 -14.59 13.95
C ASP A 193 12.58 -16.11 13.74
N VAL A 194 12.62 -16.91 14.81
CA VAL A 194 12.58 -18.38 14.73
C VAL A 194 11.37 -18.85 13.90
N SER A 195 10.23 -18.16 13.99
CA SER A 195 9.03 -18.46 13.21
C SER A 195 8.95 -17.78 11.82
N LEU A 196 9.86 -16.86 11.49
CA LEU A 196 9.86 -16.12 10.23
C LEU A 196 10.69 -16.86 9.18
N GLY A 197 10.08 -17.89 8.59
CA GLY A 197 10.62 -18.59 7.46
C GLY A 197 9.50 -19.08 6.55
N PHE A 198 9.68 -18.97 5.24
CA PHE A 198 8.85 -19.70 4.29
C PHE A 198 9.62 -20.04 3.03
N ALA A 199 9.23 -21.15 2.42
CA ALA A 199 9.56 -21.50 1.06
C ALA A 199 8.28 -21.52 0.22
N HIS A 200 8.38 -21.22 -1.06
CA HIS A 200 7.26 -21.28 -1.98
C HIS A 200 7.73 -21.64 -3.39
N THR A 201 7.02 -22.56 -4.02
CA THR A 201 7.20 -22.91 -5.43
C THR A 201 5.90 -22.68 -6.20
N THR A 202 6.04 -22.23 -7.45
CA THR A 202 4.93 -22.19 -8.40
C THR A 202 4.56 -23.59 -8.89
N ALA A 203 3.32 -23.77 -9.38
CA ALA A 203 2.77 -25.09 -9.71
C ALA A 203 3.63 -25.91 -10.71
N GLY A 204 4.36 -25.24 -11.60
CA GLY A 204 5.23 -25.88 -12.59
C GLY A 204 6.59 -26.34 -12.08
N VAL A 205 6.94 -26.06 -10.81
CA VAL A 205 8.24 -26.37 -10.18
C VAL A 205 8.08 -26.82 -8.73
N LYS A 206 6.96 -27.47 -8.38
CA LYS A 206 6.66 -27.89 -7.00
C LYS A 206 7.77 -28.69 -6.33
N LYS A 207 8.45 -29.54 -7.12
CA LYS A 207 9.51 -30.42 -6.63
C LYS A 207 10.93 -29.85 -6.80
N PHE A 208 11.07 -28.57 -7.10
CA PHE A 208 12.37 -27.98 -7.47
C PHE A 208 13.40 -28.15 -6.35
N PHE A 209 13.03 -27.92 -5.10
CA PHE A 209 13.95 -28.07 -3.98
C PHE A 209 14.38 -29.53 -3.80
N GLU A 210 13.47 -30.50 -3.89
CA GLU A 210 13.84 -31.91 -3.71
C GLU A 210 14.64 -32.45 -4.91
N THR A 211 14.37 -31.98 -6.12
CA THR A 211 15.00 -32.51 -7.34
C THR A 211 16.33 -31.87 -7.67
N CYS A 212 16.45 -30.55 -7.50
CA CYS A 212 17.65 -29.79 -7.85
C CYS A 212 18.53 -29.48 -6.64
N CYS A 213 17.94 -29.26 -5.46
CA CYS A 213 18.67 -28.92 -4.24
C CYS A 213 18.77 -30.10 -3.25
N TRP A 214 18.17 -31.25 -3.59
CA TRP A 214 18.09 -32.45 -2.75
C TRP A 214 17.66 -32.15 -1.31
N SER A 215 16.79 -31.16 -1.15
CA SER A 215 16.37 -30.61 0.15
C SER A 215 14.88 -30.32 0.12
N ASP A 216 14.16 -30.61 1.21
CA ASP A 216 12.76 -30.21 1.33
C ASP A 216 12.62 -28.70 1.65
N GLU A 217 11.39 -28.20 1.62
CA GLU A 217 11.09 -26.79 1.91
C GLU A 217 11.58 -26.32 3.29
N HIS A 218 11.49 -27.18 4.32
CA HIS A 218 11.96 -26.86 5.67
C HIS A 218 13.48 -26.85 5.76
N ALA A 219 14.14 -27.82 5.12
CA ALA A 219 15.59 -27.88 5.00
C ALA A 219 16.12 -26.64 4.28
N MET A 220 15.48 -26.20 3.20
CA MET A 220 15.86 -24.99 2.48
C MET A 220 15.73 -23.71 3.32
N ILE A 221 14.67 -23.59 4.13
CA ILE A 221 14.55 -22.51 5.12
C ILE A 221 15.67 -22.59 6.15
N GLY A 222 15.98 -23.80 6.63
CA GLY A 222 17.07 -24.05 7.57
C GLY A 222 18.44 -23.66 7.01
N HIS A 223 18.74 -24.05 5.77
CA HIS A 223 19.97 -23.70 5.06
C HIS A 223 20.12 -22.18 4.92
N LEU A 224 19.05 -21.48 4.54
CA LEU A 224 19.08 -20.03 4.42
C LEU A 224 19.31 -19.36 5.79
N LYS A 225 18.65 -19.86 6.85
CA LYS A 225 18.84 -19.35 8.21
C LYS A 225 20.25 -19.59 8.75
N ALA A 226 20.88 -20.72 8.42
CA ALA A 226 22.23 -21.05 8.87
C ALA A 226 23.31 -20.13 8.26
N HIS A 227 22.99 -19.42 7.18
CA HIS A 227 23.89 -18.46 6.54
C HIS A 227 23.87 -17.06 7.17
N ILE A 228 22.82 -16.74 7.95
CA ILE A 228 22.58 -15.45 8.58
C ILE A 228 23.20 -15.42 9.98
#